data_AF-A0AAU4Y571-F1
#
_entry.id   AF-A0AAU4Y571-F1
#
_cell.length_a   1.000
_cell.length_b   1.000
_cell.length_c   1.000
_cell.angle_alpha   90.00
_cell.angle_beta   90.00
_cell.angle_gamma   90.00
#
_symmetry.space_group_name_H-M   'P 1'
#
loop_
_entity.id
_entity.type
_entity.pdbx_description
1 polymer ?
#
loop_
_entity_poly.entity_id
_entity_poly.type
_entity_poly.pdbx_seq_one_letter_code
_entity_poly.pdbx_strand_id
1 'polypeptide(L)'
;MERIEAELFTAGGNNAVVRLPGRRFPGVLVQGDSLHILRTDVAELVEACERGDLGDARDAAGLLLAGLDTLLERYATALDEHEIPRPY
;
A
#
# COMPACT_ATOMS: atom_id res chain seq x y z
N MET A 1 -23.72 -3.09 5.68
CA MET A 1 -22.53 -3.90 5.33
C MET A 1 -22.99 -4.88 4.27
N GLU A 2 -22.45 -4.75 3.07
CA GLU A 2 -22.64 -5.73 2.00
C GLU A 2 -21.61 -6.85 2.17
N ARG A 3 -22.00 -8.09 1.87
CA ARG A 3 -21.10 -9.25 1.88
C ARG A 3 -20.90 -9.72 0.45
N ILE A 4 -19.65 -9.84 0.07
CA ILE A 4 -19.24 -10.32 -1.25
C ILE A 4 -18.25 -11.48 -1.07
N GLU A 5 -18.22 -12.39 -2.03
CA GLU A 5 -17.15 -13.37 -2.16
C GLU A 5 -15.99 -12.73 -2.92
N ALA A 6 -14.77 -12.91 -2.43
CA ALA A 6 -13.56 -12.37 -3.04
C ALA A 6 -12.47 -13.43 -3.01
N GLU A 7 -11.58 -13.39 -4.00
CA GLU A 7 -10.44 -14.29 -4.06
C GLU A 7 -9.32 -13.72 -3.17
N LEU A 8 -8.72 -14.58 -2.36
CA LEU A 8 -7.68 -14.23 -1.40
C LEU A 8 -6.36 -14.90 -1.81
N PHE A 9 -5.34 -14.10 -2.10
CA PHE A 9 -4.05 -14.55 -2.63
C PHE A 9 -2.95 -14.65 -1.55
N THR A 10 -3.16 -14.05 -0.39
CA THR A 10 -2.26 -14.11 0.76
C THR A 10 -3.02 -14.49 2.04
N ALA A 11 -2.33 -14.88 3.11
CA ALA A 11 -2.97 -15.01 4.42
C ALA A 11 -3.76 -13.73 4.78
N GLY A 12 -4.92 -13.90 5.44
CA GLY A 12 -5.74 -12.79 5.91
C GLY A 12 -5.02 -11.97 6.98
N GLY A 13 -5.26 -10.65 6.99
CA GLY A 13 -4.61 -9.71 7.92
C GLY A 13 -4.18 -8.43 7.21
N ASN A 14 -3.15 -7.79 7.74
CA ASN A 14 -2.60 -6.57 7.18
C ASN A 14 -2.08 -6.83 5.75
N ASN A 15 -2.37 -5.92 4.83
CA ASN A 15 -1.85 -5.96 3.47
C ASN A 15 -2.26 -7.23 2.69
N ALA A 16 -3.43 -7.81 3.02
CA ALA A 16 -3.94 -8.96 2.30
C ALA A 16 -4.17 -8.62 0.82
N VAL A 17 -3.73 -9.49 -0.09
CA VAL A 17 -3.94 -9.34 -1.53
C VAL A 17 -5.24 -10.03 -1.91
N VAL A 18 -6.20 -9.25 -2.39
CA VAL A 18 -7.57 -9.70 -2.68
C VAL A 18 -8.02 -9.25 -4.07
N ARG A 19 -8.72 -10.12 -4.80
CA ARG A 19 -9.42 -9.74 -6.04
C ARG A 19 -10.91 -9.70 -5.77
N LEU A 20 -11.46 -8.49 -5.84
CA LEU A 20 -12.89 -8.26 -5.76
C LEU A 20 -13.57 -8.70 -7.07
N PRO A 21 -14.86 -9.10 -7.03
CA PRO A 21 -15.61 -9.45 -8.24
C PRO A 21 -15.52 -8.38 -9.33
N GLY A 22 -15.28 -8.81 -10.57
CA GLY A 22 -15.20 -7.93 -11.74
C GLY A 22 -13.86 -7.20 -11.92
N ARG A 23 -12.89 -7.35 -11.02
CA ARG A 23 -11.54 -6.79 -11.20
C ARG A 23 -10.64 -7.76 -11.97
N ARG A 24 -9.86 -7.24 -12.93
CA ARG A 24 -8.86 -8.03 -13.68
C ARG A 24 -7.66 -8.42 -12.79
N PHE A 25 -7.17 -7.47 -12.01
CA PHE A 25 -6.02 -7.65 -11.12
C PHE A 25 -6.48 -7.56 -9.66
N PRO A 26 -5.86 -8.31 -8.73
CA PRO A 26 -6.09 -8.11 -7.31
C PRO A 26 -5.57 -6.73 -6.88
N GLY A 27 -5.94 -6.32 -5.67
CA GLY A 27 -5.37 -5.19 -4.96
C GLY A 27 -4.85 -5.60 -3.58
N VAL A 28 -4.07 -4.72 -2.95
CA VAL A 28 -3.60 -4.88 -1.57
C VAL A 28 -4.53 -4.14 -0.62
N LEU A 29 -4.93 -4.80 0.47
CA LEU A 29 -5.74 -4.18 1.53
C LEU A 29 -4.90 -3.22 2.35
N VAL A 30 -5.20 -1.93 2.30
CA VAL A 30 -4.65 -0.95 3.23
C VAL A 30 -5.67 -0.71 4.34
N GLN A 31 -5.37 -1.16 5.56
CA GLN A 31 -6.23 -0.90 6.72
C GLN A 31 -6.22 0.59 7.08
N GLY A 32 -7.26 1.04 7.79
CA GLY A 32 -7.44 2.46 8.11
C GLY A 32 -6.31 3.08 8.94
N ASP A 33 -5.70 2.32 9.85
CA ASP A 33 -4.54 2.74 10.63
C ASP A 33 -3.29 2.90 9.76
N SER A 34 -3.02 1.91 8.90
CA SER A 34 -1.91 1.93 7.95
C SER A 34 -2.08 3.07 6.92
N LEU A 35 -3.32 3.28 6.44
CA LEU A 35 -3.66 4.41 5.57
C LEU A 35 -3.42 5.75 6.25
N HIS A 36 -3.75 5.85 7.55
CA HIS A 36 -3.53 7.07 8.32
C HIS A 36 -2.04 7.36 8.47
N ILE A 37 -1.20 6.35 8.72
CA ILE A 37 0.27 6.49 8.78
C ILE A 37 0.80 7.05 7.45
N LEU A 38 0.48 6.41 6.33
CA LEU A 38 0.95 6.88 5.01
C LEU A 38 0.51 8.32 4.72
N ARG A 39 -0.73 8.70 5.08
CA ARG A 39 -1.22 10.07 4.93
C ARG A 39 -0.46 11.04 5.83
N THR A 40 -0.11 10.64 7.05
CA THR A 40 0.66 11.47 7.98
C THR A 40 2.07 11.70 7.46
N ASP A 41 2.75 10.67 6.98
CA ASP A 41 4.09 10.82 6.37
C ASP A 41 4.06 11.79 5.17
N VAL A 42 3.02 11.72 4.33
CA VAL A 42 2.82 12.69 3.22
C VAL A 42 2.60 14.11 3.76
N ALA A 43 1.82 14.27 4.83
CA ALA A 43 1.54 15.59 5.39
C ALA A 43 2.80 16.22 6.00
N GLU A 44 3.60 15.45 6.73
CA GLU A 44 4.88 15.88 7.29
C GLU A 44 5.87 16.27 6.19
N LEU A 45 5.93 15.48 5.10
CA LEU A 45 6.72 15.81 3.92
C LEU A 45 6.32 17.17 3.32
N VAL A 46 5.02 17.41 3.11
CA VAL A 46 4.52 18.68 2.56
C VAL A 46 4.88 19.85 3.48
N GLU A 47 4.65 19.72 4.79
CA GLU A 47 4.94 20.77 5.75
C GLU A 47 6.45 21.09 5.80
N ALA A 48 7.31 20.07 5.80
CA ALA A 48 8.75 20.25 5.77
C ALA A 48 9.20 20.95 4.48
N CYS A 49 8.61 20.62 3.33
CA CYS A 49 8.89 21.31 2.06
C CYS A 49 8.49 22.78 2.10
N GLU A 50 7.32 23.11 2.68
CA GLU A 50 6.85 24.49 2.83
C GLU A 50 7.76 25.33 3.73
N ARG A 51 8.31 24.73 4.79
CA ARG A 51 9.29 25.37 5.68
C ARG A 51 10.70 25.45 5.08
N GLY A 52 10.96 24.77 3.96
CA GLY A 52 12.30 24.63 3.38
C GLY A 52 13.22 23.73 4.20
N ASP A 53 12.67 22.88 5.07
CA ASP A 53 13.43 21.91 5.87
C ASP A 53 13.64 20.62 5.06
N LEU A 54 14.76 20.57 4.35
CA LEU A 54 15.10 19.43 3.50
C LEU A 54 15.48 18.18 4.30
N GLY A 55 15.85 18.31 5.58
CA GLY A 55 16.17 17.18 6.45
C GLY A 55 14.92 16.40 6.79
N ASP A 56 13.96 17.08 7.41
CA ASP A 56 12.66 16.51 7.77
C ASP A 56 11.90 15.99 6.53
N ALA A 57 11.95 16.74 5.42
CA ALA A 57 11.32 16.31 4.17
C ALA A 57 11.92 14.99 3.66
N ARG A 58 13.24 14.83 3.76
CA ARG A 58 13.90 13.59 3.33
C ARG A 58 13.49 12.41 4.22
N ASP A 59 13.41 12.61 5.52
CA ASP A 59 13.07 11.56 6.47
C ASP A 59 11.61 11.11 6.28
N ALA A 60 10.67 12.05 6.19
CA ALA A 60 9.25 11.76 5.93
C ALA A 60 9.05 11.06 4.56
N ALA A 61 9.75 11.52 3.51
CA ALA A 61 9.72 10.86 2.20
C ALA A 61 10.30 9.43 2.26
N GLY A 62 11.35 9.21 3.06
CA GLY A 62 11.96 7.90 3.25
C GLY A 62 11.01 6.91 3.92
N LEU A 63 10.31 7.34 4.97
CA LEU A 63 9.30 6.52 5.66
C LEU A 63 8.13 6.17 4.73
N LEU A 64 7.60 7.18 4.03
CA LEU A 64 6.52 6.99 3.05
C LEU A 64 6.93 5.98 1.97
N LEU A 65 8.13 6.13 1.40
CA LEU A 65 8.63 5.24 0.35
C LEU A 65 8.78 3.81 0.87
N ALA A 66 9.38 3.61 2.05
CA ALA A 66 9.54 2.28 2.64
C ALA A 66 8.19 1.59 2.92
N GLY A 67 7.19 2.36 3.36
CA GLY A 67 5.83 1.86 3.56
C GLY A 67 5.19 1.41 2.24
N LEU A 68 5.32 2.21 1.18
CA LEU A 68 4.81 1.88 -0.15
C LEU A 68 5.54 0.67 -0.77
N ASP A 69 6.86 0.59 -0.63
CA ASP A 69 7.67 -0.53 -1.11
C ASP A 69 7.25 -1.84 -0.43
N THR A 70 6.99 -1.81 0.87
CA THR A 70 6.48 -2.98 1.62
C THR A 70 5.14 -3.47 1.06
N LEU A 71 4.22 -2.55 0.75
CA LEU A 71 2.93 -2.90 0.15
C LEU A 71 3.10 -3.48 -1.26
N LEU A 72 3.99 -2.88 -2.05
CA LEU A 72 4.23 -3.28 -3.44
C LEU A 72 4.97 -4.62 -3.54
N GLU A 73 5.95 -4.88 -2.66
CA GLU A 73 6.66 -6.16 -2.59
C GLU A 73 5.70 -7.29 -2.21
N ARG A 74 4.83 -7.06 -1.22
CA ARG A 74 3.80 -8.03 -0.82
C ARG A 74 2.85 -8.34 -1.98
N TYR A 75 2.41 -7.30 -2.69
CA TYR A 75 1.57 -7.44 -3.87
C TYR A 75 2.26 -8.23 -4.99
N ALA A 76 3.49 -7.84 -5.35
CA ALA A 76 4.27 -8.46 -6.41
C ALA A 76 4.55 -9.94 -6.12
N THR A 77 4.93 -10.26 -4.88
CA THR A 77 5.15 -11.65 -4.43
C THR A 77 3.89 -12.49 -4.60
N ALA A 78 2.73 -11.96 -4.19
CA ALA A 78 1.46 -12.68 -4.34
C ALA A 78 1.06 -12.88 -5.81
N LEU A 79 1.38 -11.92 -6.70
CA LEU A 79 1.15 -12.09 -8.12
C LEU A 79 2.04 -13.18 -8.72
N ASP A 80 3.33 -13.17 -8.36
CA ASP A 80 4.31 -14.14 -8.84
C ASP A 80 3.96 -15.57 -8.38
N GLU A 81 3.56 -15.73 -7.10
CA GLU A 81 3.14 -17.03 -6.51
C GLU A 81 1.91 -17.63 -7.20
N HIS A 82 1.02 -16.80 -7.75
CA HIS A 82 -0.23 -17.23 -8.40
C HIS A 82 -0.20 -17.07 -9.93
N GLU A 83 0.99 -16.86 -10.50
CA GLU A 83 1.23 -16.75 -11.95
C GLU A 83 0.39 -15.64 -12.62
N ILE A 84 0.11 -14.56 -11.88
CA ILE A 84 -0.64 -13.39 -12.38
C ILE A 84 0.36 -12.34 -12.88
N PRO A 85 0.23 -11.85 -14.12
CA PRO A 85 1.11 -10.80 -14.63
C PRO A 85 0.91 -9.48 -13.88
N ARG A 86 2.00 -8.72 -13.71
CA ARG A 86 1.97 -7.40 -13.06
C ARG A 86 1.26 -6.35 -13.94
N PRO A 87 0.49 -5.42 -13.36
CA PRO A 87 -0.28 -4.42 -14.10
C PRO A 87 0.50 -3.14 -14.43
N TYR A 88 1.83 -3.16 -14.33
CA TYR A 88 2.74 -2.02 -14.58
C TYR A 88 4.03 -2.50 -15.25
#